data_AF-A0A7J4NYQ2-F1
#
_entry.id   AF-A0A7J4NYQ2-F1
#
_cell.length_a   1.000
_cell.length_b   1.000
_cell.length_c   1.000
_cell.angle_alpha   90.00
_cell.angle_beta   90.00
_cell.angle_gamma   90.00
#
_symmetry.space_group_name_H-M   'P 1'
#
loop_
_entity.id
_entity.type
_entity.pdbx_description
1 polymer ?
#
loop_
_entity_poly.entity_id
_entity_poly.type
_entity_poly.pdbx_seq_one_letter_code
_entity_poly.pdbx_strand_id
1 'polypeptide(L)'
;MLSTAYLTTRQLEIWDLNRRGESRAEIGERFGFTRQAVYDALKVSLGKVESALRHTADASSIEIISVDPTNGILLGTTPVDRSRVIITFSRRHGVQTWHFEEPDCGKCSYTRRCTERLIDEAGERGIQLSDEQRRMLPSKLAHDIFYSLLPELRI
;
A
#
# COMPACT_ATOMS: atom_id res chain seq x y z
N MET A 1 -15.58 -3.69 -0.63
CA MET A 1 -14.16 -3.70 -1.07
C MET A 1 -13.34 -4.39 0.01
N LEU A 2 -12.21 -5.02 -0.29
CA LEU A 2 -11.43 -5.74 0.74
C LEU A 2 -10.89 -4.80 1.84
N SER A 3 -10.64 -3.54 1.51
CA SER A 3 -10.23 -2.47 2.44
C SER A 3 -11.25 -2.18 3.55
N THR A 4 -12.55 -2.41 3.31
CA THR A 4 -13.59 -2.16 4.33
C THR A 4 -13.60 -3.20 5.45
N ALA A 5 -12.84 -4.28 5.30
CA ALA A 5 -12.62 -5.25 6.38
C ALA A 5 -11.74 -4.67 7.51
N TYR A 6 -10.94 -3.64 7.22
CA TYR A 6 -10.01 -3.04 8.17
C TYR A 6 -10.49 -1.66 8.64
N LEU A 7 -10.96 -0.83 7.72
CA LEU A 7 -11.46 0.52 8.00
C LEU A 7 -12.94 0.62 7.62
N THR A 8 -13.74 1.39 8.37
CA THR A 8 -15.08 1.76 7.88
C THR A 8 -14.94 2.63 6.62
N THR A 9 -15.99 2.73 5.80
CA THR A 9 -15.98 3.59 4.59
C THR A 9 -15.51 5.01 4.89
N ARG A 10 -15.96 5.59 6.01
CA ARG A 10 -15.58 6.94 6.44
C ARG A 10 -14.12 7.01 6.91
N GLN A 11 -13.66 6.02 7.68
CA GLN A 11 -12.25 5.93 8.10
C GLN A 11 -11.32 5.81 6.89
N LEU A 12 -11.70 4.97 5.92
CA LEU A 12 -10.95 4.75 4.70
C LEU A 12 -10.85 6.03 3.86
N GLU A 13 -11.94 6.79 3.76
CA GLU A 13 -11.94 8.04 3.02
C GLU A 13 -11.09 9.14 3.68
N ILE A 14 -11.19 9.29 5.00
CA ILE A 14 -10.35 10.21 5.77
C ILE A 14 -8.86 9.84 5.64
N TRP A 15 -8.53 8.56 5.77
CA TRP A 15 -7.16 8.07 5.61
C TRP A 15 -6.62 8.34 4.20
N ASP A 16 -7.41 8.06 3.15
CA ASP A 16 -7.00 8.28 1.76
C ASP A 16 -6.77 9.78 1.43
N LEU A 17 -7.64 10.67 1.94
CA LEU A 17 -7.45 12.12 1.78
C LEU A 17 -6.16 12.60 2.46
N ASN A 18 -5.90 12.13 3.69
CA ASN A 18 -4.67 12.45 4.41
C ASN A 18 -3.42 11.92 3.68
N ARG A 19 -3.47 10.69 3.15
CA ARG A 19 -2.38 10.11 2.34
C ARG A 19 -2.08 10.94 1.09
N ARG A 20 -3.12 11.54 0.49
CA ARG A 20 -2.98 12.46 -0.67
C ARG A 20 -2.52 13.87 -0.30
N GLY A 21 -2.28 14.15 0.98
CA GLY A 21 -1.75 15.43 1.46
C GLY A 21 -2.82 16.48 1.77
N GLU A 22 -4.11 16.13 1.78
CA GLU A 22 -5.15 17.08 2.21
C GLU A 22 -4.98 17.41 3.70
N SER A 23 -5.10 18.69 4.04
CA SER A 23 -4.98 19.16 5.41
C SER A 23 -6.17 18.74 6.27
N ARG A 24 -5.97 18.70 7.60
CA ARG A 24 -7.07 18.37 8.54
C ARG A 24 -8.23 19.35 8.47
N ALA A 25 -7.98 20.59 8.06
CA ALA A 25 -9.02 21.59 7.87
C ALA A 25 -9.89 21.25 6.66
N GLU A 26 -9.28 20.98 5.51
CA GLU A 26 -9.97 20.60 4.27
C GLU A 26 -10.76 19.29 4.46
N ILE A 27 -10.16 18.29 5.11
CA ILE A 27 -10.86 17.05 5.46
C ILE A 27 -12.05 17.35 6.40
N GLY A 28 -11.86 18.22 7.40
CA GLY A 28 -12.92 18.61 8.33
C GLY A 28 -14.11 19.26 7.62
N GLU A 29 -13.84 20.19 6.71
CA GLU A 29 -14.87 20.87 5.91
C GLU A 29 -15.67 19.89 5.06
N ARG A 30 -15.02 18.91 4.41
CA ARG A 30 -15.72 17.88 3.61
C ARG A 30 -16.71 17.03 4.41
N PHE A 31 -16.43 16.77 5.68
CA PHE A 31 -17.27 15.90 6.53
C PHE A 31 -18.10 16.64 7.58
N GLY A 32 -18.00 17.98 7.65
CA GLY A 32 -18.64 18.76 8.71
C GLY A 32 -18.05 18.48 10.10
N PHE A 33 -16.76 18.16 10.17
CA PHE A 33 -16.04 17.82 11.40
C PHE A 33 -15.10 18.94 11.84
N THR A 34 -14.82 18.98 13.15
CA THR A 34 -13.75 19.81 13.68
C THR A 34 -12.39 19.22 13.33
N ARG A 35 -11.34 20.05 13.29
CA ARG A 35 -9.95 19.58 13.10
C ARG A 35 -9.55 18.52 14.13
N GLN A 36 -10.06 18.62 15.35
CA GLN A 36 -9.80 17.65 16.42
C GLN A 36 -10.45 16.29 16.12
N ALA A 37 -11.72 16.29 15.68
CA ALA A 37 -12.40 15.06 15.30
C ALA A 37 -11.71 14.36 14.12
N VAL A 38 -11.16 15.12 13.16
CA VAL A 38 -10.33 14.57 12.07
C VAL A 38 -9.04 13.96 12.61
N TYR A 39 -8.35 14.62 13.54
CA TYR A 39 -7.14 14.09 14.17
C TYR A 39 -7.41 12.75 14.88
N ASP A 40 -8.48 12.67 15.67
CA ASP A 40 -8.84 11.45 16.39
C ASP A 40 -9.22 10.31 15.42
N ALA A 41 -9.98 10.63 14.36
CA ALA A 41 -10.31 9.67 13.31
C ALA A 41 -9.07 9.15 12.56
N LEU A 42 -8.11 10.03 12.27
CA LEU A 42 -6.83 9.65 11.64
C LEU A 42 -6.00 8.77 12.56
N LYS A 43 -5.88 9.12 13.86
CA LYS A 43 -5.14 8.31 14.83
C LYS A 43 -5.66 6.88 14.88
N VAL A 44 -6.98 6.70 14.92
CA VAL A 44 -7.61 5.37 14.90
C VAL A 44 -7.37 4.67 13.56
N SER A 45 -7.51 5.37 12.44
CA SER A 45 -7.36 4.78 11.11
C SER A 45 -5.92 4.33 10.85
N LEU A 46 -4.93 5.16 11.20
CA LEU A 46 -3.50 4.85 11.09
C LEU A 46 -3.13 3.63 11.95
N GLY A 47 -3.61 3.56 13.19
CA GLY A 47 -3.35 2.39 14.06
C GLY A 47 -3.94 1.08 13.50
N LYS A 48 -5.12 1.15 12.87
CA LYS A 48 -5.72 -0.01 12.20
C LYS A 48 -4.95 -0.44 10.94
N VAL A 49 -4.49 0.53 10.14
CA VAL A 49 -3.65 0.24 8.97
C VAL A 49 -2.33 -0.37 9.40
N GLU A 50 -1.65 0.20 10.40
CA GLU A 50 -0.42 -0.37 10.97
C GLU A 50 -0.64 -1.80 11.46
N SER A 51 -1.70 -2.06 12.23
CA SER A 51 -2.04 -3.39 12.71
C SER A 51 -2.29 -4.37 11.56
N ALA A 52 -3.00 -3.95 10.51
CA ALA A 52 -3.25 -4.78 9.33
C ALA A 52 -1.95 -5.17 8.61
N LEU A 53 -1.02 -4.22 8.44
CA LEU A 53 0.29 -4.46 7.83
C LEU A 53 1.12 -5.43 8.69
N ARG A 54 1.22 -5.17 9.99
CA ARG A 54 2.00 -5.99 10.93
C ARG A 54 1.45 -7.41 11.07
N HIS A 55 0.13 -7.57 11.19
CA HIS A 55 -0.49 -8.91 11.23
C HIS A 55 -0.23 -9.70 9.95
N THR A 56 -0.21 -9.03 8.80
CA THR A 56 0.08 -9.69 7.52
C THR A 56 1.54 -10.11 7.43
N ALA A 57 2.47 -9.27 7.93
CA ALA A 57 3.88 -9.63 8.05
C ALA A 57 4.08 -10.83 8.97
N ASP A 58 3.48 -10.81 10.16
CA ASP A 58 3.57 -11.89 11.14
C ASP A 58 3.00 -13.21 10.60
N ALA A 59 1.80 -13.18 10.02
CA ALA A 59 1.16 -14.35 9.41
C ALA A 59 1.95 -14.94 8.22
N SER A 60 2.82 -14.14 7.60
CA SER A 60 3.65 -14.55 6.48
C SER A 60 5.13 -14.74 6.86
N SER A 61 5.45 -14.69 8.16
CA SER A 61 6.82 -14.80 8.69
C SER A 61 7.81 -13.81 8.07
N ILE A 62 7.39 -12.56 7.89
CA ILE A 62 8.21 -11.48 7.33
C ILE A 62 8.84 -10.68 8.48
N GLU A 63 10.16 -10.53 8.46
CA GLU A 63 10.89 -9.65 9.38
C GLU A 63 10.71 -8.20 8.95
N ILE A 64 10.13 -7.37 9.83
CA ILE A 64 9.80 -5.97 9.53
C ILE A 64 11.07 -5.11 9.56
N ILE A 65 11.32 -4.38 8.47
CA ILE A 65 12.36 -3.34 8.38
C ILE A 65 11.76 -1.98 8.75
N SER A 66 10.64 -1.61 8.13
CA SER A 66 9.97 -0.33 8.37
C SER A 66 8.47 -0.44 8.14
N VAL A 67 7.72 0.45 8.81
CA VAL A 67 6.26 0.57 8.66
C VAL A 67 5.90 2.04 8.52
N ASP A 68 5.19 2.38 7.46
CA ASP A 68 4.59 3.69 7.22
C ASP A 68 3.07 3.53 7.04
N PRO A 69 2.28 3.65 8.11
CA PRO A 69 0.82 3.56 8.02
C PRO A 69 0.17 4.78 7.35
N THR A 70 0.89 5.90 7.22
CA THR A 70 0.39 7.10 6.52
C THR A 70 0.28 6.81 5.04
N ASN A 71 1.32 6.20 4.47
CA ASN A 71 1.28 5.68 3.11
C ASN A 71 0.67 4.27 3.05
N GLY A 72 0.50 3.56 4.15
CA GLY A 72 0.02 2.18 4.13
C GLY A 72 1.04 1.26 3.44
N ILE A 73 2.31 1.37 3.81
CA ILE A 73 3.40 0.56 3.28
C ILE A 73 4.19 -0.04 4.43
N LEU A 74 4.57 -1.30 4.33
CA LEU A 74 5.52 -1.98 5.20
C LEU A 74 6.58 -2.63 4.31
N LEU A 75 7.85 -2.38 4.63
CA LEU A 75 8.98 -3.08 4.05
C LEU A 75 9.49 -4.12 5.05
N GLY A 76 9.71 -5.32 4.58
CA GLY A 76 10.30 -6.39 5.36
C GLY A 76 11.15 -7.33 4.51
N THR A 77 11.65 -8.38 5.14
CA THR A 77 12.43 -9.43 4.46
C THR A 77 11.98 -10.82 4.88
N THR A 78 12.18 -11.79 4.00
CA THR A 78 12.08 -13.20 4.33
C THR A 78 13.29 -13.65 5.18
N PRO A 79 13.09 -14.47 6.22
CA PRO A 79 14.19 -14.96 7.05
C PRO A 79 15.19 -15.84 6.29
N VAL A 80 14.72 -16.56 5.27
CA VAL A 80 15.49 -17.64 4.58
C VAL A 80 16.60 -17.08 3.70
N ASP A 81 16.27 -16.14 2.83
CA ASP A 81 17.16 -15.63 1.78
C ASP A 81 17.28 -14.10 1.78
N ARG A 82 16.69 -13.43 2.78
CA ARG A 82 16.70 -11.97 2.92
C ARG A 82 16.08 -11.24 1.71
N SER A 83 15.25 -11.92 0.92
CA SER A 83 14.48 -11.26 -0.14
C SER A 83 13.53 -10.23 0.48
N ARG A 84 13.37 -9.09 -0.18
CA ARG A 84 12.53 -7.98 0.27
C ARG A 84 11.09 -8.27 -0.07
N VAL A 85 10.24 -7.98 0.90
CA VAL A 85 8.79 -8.12 0.78
C VAL A 85 8.15 -6.80 1.15
N ILE A 86 7.23 -6.36 0.31
CA ILE A 86 6.51 -5.12 0.48
C ILE A 86 5.05 -5.48 0.74
N ILE A 87 4.51 -4.99 1.86
CA ILE A 87 3.09 -5.12 2.18
C ILE A 87 2.47 -3.74 2.03
N THR A 88 1.44 -3.63 1.22
CA THR A 88 0.71 -2.39 0.94
C THR A 88 -0.70 -2.49 1.49
N PHE A 89 -1.24 -1.37 1.96
CA PHE A 89 -2.65 -1.17 2.19
C PHE A 89 -3.13 -0.08 1.21
N SER A 90 -4.13 -0.41 0.38
CA SER A 90 -4.72 0.54 -0.57
C SER A 90 -6.23 0.59 -0.47
N ARG A 91 -6.82 1.69 -0.95
CA ARG A 91 -8.26 1.92 -0.85
C ARG A 91 -9.04 0.88 -1.64
N ARG A 92 -8.59 0.52 -2.83
CA ARG A 92 -9.29 -0.41 -3.71
C ARG A 92 -9.08 -1.88 -3.30
N HIS A 93 -7.86 -2.25 -2.94
CA HIS A 93 -7.48 -3.66 -2.78
C HIS A 93 -7.25 -4.11 -1.34
N GLY A 94 -7.27 -3.20 -0.36
CA GLY A 94 -6.95 -3.53 1.04
C GLY A 94 -5.48 -3.92 1.17
N VAL A 95 -5.19 -4.93 1.99
CA VAL A 95 -3.81 -5.41 2.16
C VAL A 95 -3.39 -6.30 0.99
N GLN A 96 -2.22 -6.04 0.41
CA GLN A 96 -1.56 -6.87 -0.61
C GLN A 96 -0.08 -7.05 -0.25
N THR A 97 0.48 -8.22 -0.57
CA THR A 97 1.89 -8.57 -0.35
C THR A 97 2.59 -8.74 -1.70
N TRP A 98 3.80 -8.20 -1.82
CA TRP A 98 4.61 -8.20 -3.03
C TRP A 98 6.01 -8.72 -2.73
N HIS A 99 6.38 -9.84 -3.33
CA HIS A 99 7.74 -10.39 -3.26
C HIS A 99 8.59 -9.68 -4.31
N PHE A 100 9.55 -8.88 -3.86
CA PHE A 100 10.26 -7.96 -4.74
C PHE A 100 11.23 -8.71 -5.66
N GLU A 101 11.96 -9.70 -5.16
CA GLU A 101 12.97 -10.42 -5.94
C GLU A 101 12.42 -11.62 -6.74
N GLU A 102 11.13 -11.94 -6.67
CA GLU A 102 10.55 -13.10 -7.37
C GLU A 102 10.42 -12.88 -8.88
N PRO A 103 11.25 -13.54 -9.73
CA PRO A 103 11.55 -12.99 -11.05
C PRO A 103 10.61 -13.47 -12.17
N ASP A 104 9.98 -14.65 -12.06
CA ASP A 104 9.26 -15.26 -13.18
C ASP A 104 7.72 -15.27 -13.01
N CYS A 105 7.10 -14.11 -13.22
CA CYS A 105 5.65 -14.02 -13.41
C CYS A 105 5.17 -14.55 -14.77
N GLY A 106 6.06 -14.96 -15.69
CA GLY A 106 5.68 -15.33 -17.06
C GLY A 106 4.85 -16.60 -17.16
N LYS A 107 4.96 -17.48 -16.16
CA LYS A 107 4.23 -18.77 -16.09
C LYS A 107 3.11 -18.79 -15.04
N CYS A 108 2.88 -17.66 -14.36
CA CYS A 108 1.89 -17.57 -13.28
C CYS A 108 0.47 -17.45 -13.84
N SER A 109 -0.48 -18.23 -13.31
CA SER A 109 -1.90 -18.12 -13.69
C SER A 109 -2.54 -16.81 -13.25
N TYR A 110 -1.90 -16.06 -12.35
CA TYR A 110 -2.40 -14.82 -11.77
C TYR A 110 -1.80 -13.55 -12.39
N THR A 111 -0.99 -13.66 -13.44
CA THR A 111 -0.26 -12.54 -14.04
C THR A 111 -1.14 -11.34 -14.34
N ARG A 112 -2.26 -11.54 -15.05
CA ARG A 112 -3.21 -10.45 -15.36
C ARG A 112 -3.72 -9.76 -14.10
N ARG A 113 -4.10 -10.54 -13.07
CA ARG A 113 -4.62 -10.02 -11.80
C ARG A 113 -3.56 -9.21 -11.05
N CYS A 114 -2.31 -9.65 -11.04
CA CYS A 114 -1.21 -8.93 -10.42
C CYS A 114 -0.91 -7.62 -11.18
N THR A 115 -0.87 -7.66 -12.52
CA THR A 115 -0.70 -6.45 -13.35
C THR A 115 -1.80 -5.42 -13.08
N GLU A 116 -3.08 -5.83 -13.11
CA GLU A 116 -4.21 -4.94 -12.84
C GLU A 116 -4.10 -4.28 -11.47
N ARG A 117 -3.72 -5.04 -10.44
CA ARG A 117 -3.54 -4.52 -9.08
C ARG A 117 -2.36 -3.55 -8.97
N LEU A 118 -1.24 -3.83 -9.63
CA LEU A 118 -0.09 -2.93 -9.65
C LEU A 118 -0.40 -1.62 -10.38
N ILE A 119 -1.14 -1.67 -11.49
CA ILE A 119 -1.59 -0.47 -12.20
C ILE A 119 -2.52 0.36 -11.31
N ASP A 120 -3.44 -0.30 -10.61
CA ASP A 120 -4.33 0.37 -9.66
C ASP A 120 -3.57 0.99 -8.49
N GLU A 121 -2.59 0.26 -7.94
CA GLU A 121 -1.70 0.73 -6.88
C GLU A 121 -0.93 1.97 -7.35
N ALA A 122 -0.29 1.93 -8.52
CA ALA A 122 0.39 3.08 -9.11
C ALA A 122 -0.55 4.30 -9.26
N GLY A 123 -1.77 4.06 -9.75
CA GLY A 123 -2.79 5.11 -9.88
C GLY A 123 -3.18 5.73 -8.53
N GLU A 124 -3.39 4.93 -7.48
CA GLU A 124 -3.66 5.43 -6.14
C GLU A 124 -2.48 6.21 -5.55
N ARG A 125 -1.25 5.86 -5.93
CA ARG A 125 0.00 6.50 -5.50
C ARG A 125 0.34 7.76 -6.31
N GLY A 126 -0.43 8.08 -7.35
CA GLY A 126 -0.16 9.21 -8.25
C GLY A 126 1.01 8.97 -9.22
N ILE A 127 1.43 7.70 -9.40
CA ILE A 127 2.50 7.31 -10.31
C ILE A 127 1.93 7.17 -11.72
N GLN A 128 2.48 7.93 -12.67
CA GLN A 128 2.10 7.85 -14.07
C GLN A 128 2.90 6.75 -14.77
N LEU A 129 2.20 5.71 -15.24
CA LEU A 129 2.79 4.60 -15.99
C LEU A 129 2.58 4.79 -17.49
N SER A 130 3.66 4.64 -18.26
CA SER A 130 3.60 4.62 -19.73
C SER A 130 2.88 3.38 -20.27
N ASP A 131 2.46 3.41 -21.54
CA ASP A 131 1.86 2.26 -22.22
C ASP A 131 2.80 1.05 -22.27
N GLU A 132 4.11 1.28 -22.34
CA GLU A 132 5.12 0.23 -22.29
C GLU A 132 5.17 -0.41 -20.89
N GLN A 133 5.23 0.40 -19.83
CA GLN A 133 5.24 -0.08 -18.44
C GLN A 133 3.98 -0.90 -18.11
N ARG A 134 2.82 -0.48 -18.59
CA ARG A 134 1.54 -1.19 -18.39
C ARG A 134 1.51 -2.58 -19.05
N ARG A 135 2.41 -2.86 -20.00
CA ARG A 135 2.54 -4.16 -20.67
C ARG A 135 3.65 -5.04 -20.08
N MET A 136 4.39 -4.55 -19.10
CA MET A 136 5.46 -5.32 -18.44
C MET A 136 4.89 -6.46 -17.59
N LEU A 137 5.73 -7.45 -17.33
CA LEU A 137 5.43 -8.49 -16.34
C LEU A 137 5.25 -7.86 -14.94
N PRO A 138 4.37 -8.41 -14.09
CA PRO A 138 4.12 -7.89 -12.75
C PRO A 138 5.39 -7.68 -11.92
N SER A 139 6.35 -8.61 -11.97
CA SER A 139 7.61 -8.49 -11.23
C SER A 139 8.40 -7.22 -11.62
N LYS A 140 8.53 -6.95 -12.92
CA LYS A 140 9.19 -5.74 -13.44
C LYS A 140 8.40 -4.48 -13.13
N LEU A 141 7.07 -4.53 -13.28
CA LEU A 141 6.22 -3.39 -12.99
C LEU A 141 6.25 -3.03 -11.49
N ALA A 142 6.27 -4.03 -10.61
CA ALA A 142 6.42 -3.83 -9.18
C ALA A 142 7.75 -3.14 -8.83
N HIS A 143 8.86 -3.51 -9.50
CA HIS A 143 10.14 -2.80 -9.34
C HIS A 143 10.01 -1.33 -9.66
N ASP A 144 9.53 -0.98 -10.86
CA ASP A 144 9.37 0.42 -11.29
C ASP A 144 8.53 1.23 -10.30
N ILE A 145 7.42 0.66 -9.84
CA ILE A 145 6.51 1.30 -8.89
C ILE A 145 7.19 1.49 -7.54
N PHE A 146 7.70 0.41 -6.92
CA PHE A 146 8.18 0.50 -5.54
C PHE A 146 9.53 1.19 -5.42
N TYR A 147 10.39 1.17 -6.44
CA TYR A 147 11.60 2.01 -6.46
C TYR A 147 11.31 3.50 -6.40
N SER A 148 10.13 3.93 -6.89
CA SER A 148 9.70 5.32 -6.78
C SER A 148 9.14 5.67 -5.39
N LEU A 149 8.66 4.67 -4.64
CA LEU A 149 7.99 4.85 -3.35
C LEU A 149 8.91 4.61 -2.15
N LEU A 150 9.88 3.70 -2.28
CA LEU A 150 10.74 3.21 -1.20
C LEU A 150 12.21 3.40 -1.61
N PRO A 151 12.84 4.53 -1.24
CA PRO A 151 14.26 4.77 -1.48
C PRO A 151 15.17 3.66 -0.94
N GLU A 152 14.75 2.97 0.13
CA GLU A 152 15.45 1.86 0.80
C GLU A 152 15.65 0.64 -0.11
N LEU A 153 14.92 0.55 -1.23
CA LEU A 153 15.09 -0.53 -2.20
C LEU A 153 16.30 -0.33 -3.13
N ARG A 154 16.84 0.89 -3.24
CA ARG A 154 17.90 1.27 -4.21
C ARG A 154 19.32 0.86 -3.81
N ILE A 155 19.45 0.01 -2.80
CA ILE A 155 20.71 -0.46 -2.22
C ILE A 155 21.16 -1.75 -2.92
#